data_AF-A0A0L7L197-F1
#
_entry.id   AF-A0A0L7L197-F1
#
_cell.length_a   1.000
_cell.length_b   1.000
_cell.length_c   1.000
_cell.angle_alpha   90.00
_cell.angle_beta   90.00
_cell.angle_gamma   90.00
#
_symmetry.space_group_name_H-M   'P 1'
#
loop_
_entity.id
_entity.type
_entity.pdbx_description
1 polymer ?
#
loop_
_entity_poly.entity_id
_entity_poly.type
_entity_poly.pdbx_seq_one_letter_code
_entity_poly.pdbx_strand_id
1 'polypeptide(L)'
;MVSGFIAEYWGWPAIFYLNGTLGALWTVAYVFLGSPSPQSSKMISDQERSYIQTSLGQVGEQKKLQTPWKAIWTSLPFISLIIAHCGQNWGFWTLMTEMPSYMKQVLGVDIKANGLMSALPYLAMYMLSFPFGFLSDFILKKQWLSITACRKFSNSIGMLFTKLTAC
;
A
#
# COMPACT_ATOMS: atom_id res chain seq x y z
N MET A 1 -6.85 13.15 -11.39
CA MET A 1 -8.02 13.21 -12.28
C MET A 1 -9.12 14.09 -11.70
N VAL A 2 -9.64 13.78 -10.51
CA VAL A 2 -10.74 14.56 -9.88
C VAL A 2 -10.33 16.02 -9.60
N SER A 3 -9.10 16.24 -9.12
CA SER A 3 -8.57 17.57 -8.83
C SER A 3 -8.50 18.52 -10.03
N GLY A 4 -8.20 18.01 -11.24
CA GLY A 4 -8.11 18.81 -12.46
C GLY A 4 -9.48 19.31 -12.94
N PHE A 5 -10.49 18.43 -12.95
CA PHE A 5 -11.86 18.80 -13.29
C PHE A 5 -12.48 19.78 -12.27
N ILE A 6 -12.20 19.58 -10.98
CA ILE A 6 -12.66 20.48 -9.92
C ILE A 6 -12.00 21.87 -10.03
N ALA A 7 -10.70 21.93 -10.35
CA ALA A 7 -10.00 23.20 -10.50
C ALA A 7 -10.54 24.05 -11.67
N GLU A 8 -10.93 23.40 -12.77
CA GLU A 8 -11.42 24.09 -13.97
C GLU A 8 -12.84 24.68 -13.78
N TYR A 9 -13.71 24.00 -13.05
CA TYR A 9 -15.09 24.47 -12.81
C TYR A 9 -15.25 25.31 -11.53
N TRP A 10 -14.63 24.91 -10.42
CA TRP A 10 -14.86 25.48 -9.08
C TRP A 10 -13.61 26.15 -8.48
N GLY A 11 -12.52 26.21 -9.24
CA GLY A 11 -11.27 26.82 -8.81
C GLY A 11 -10.42 25.91 -7.92
N TRP A 12 -9.12 26.22 -7.84
CA TRP A 12 -8.15 25.48 -7.04
C TRP A 12 -8.49 25.33 -5.54
N PRO A 13 -9.19 26.28 -4.86
CA PRO A 13 -9.53 26.12 -3.44
C PRO A 13 -10.53 25.00 -3.18
N ALA A 14 -11.40 24.67 -4.14
CA ALA A 14 -12.41 23.63 -4.01
C ALA A 14 -11.80 22.23 -3.78
N ILE A 15 -10.58 21.99 -4.27
CA ILE A 15 -9.84 20.75 -4.02
C ILE A 15 -9.58 20.58 -2.51
N PHE A 16 -9.18 21.64 -1.82
CA PHE A 16 -8.88 21.60 -0.39
C PHE A 16 -10.14 21.37 0.44
N TYR A 17 -11.24 22.03 0.09
CA TYR A 17 -12.52 21.84 0.79
C TYR A 17 -13.07 20.43 0.61
N LEU A 18 -13.01 19.86 -0.60
CA LEU A 18 -13.50 18.51 -0.86
C LEU A 18 -12.66 17.44 -0.15
N ASN A 19 -11.33 17.54 -0.22
CA ASN A 19 -10.47 16.58 0.48
C ASN A 19 -10.55 16.74 2.00
N GLY A 20 -10.64 17.97 2.51
CA GLY A 20 -10.80 18.26 3.93
C GLY A 20 -12.12 17.76 4.50
N THR A 21 -13.24 17.98 3.80
CA THR A 21 -14.56 17.49 4.22
C THR A 21 -14.66 15.97 4.16
N LEU A 22 -14.12 15.34 3.10
CA LEU A 22 -14.06 13.88 3.00
C LEU A 22 -13.21 13.27 4.14
N GLY A 23 -12.06 13.88 4.44
CA GLY A 23 -11.23 13.49 5.57
C GLY A 23 -11.95 13.63 6.91
N ALA A 24 -12.65 14.74 7.14
CA ALA A 24 -13.42 14.96 8.35
C ALA A 24 -14.56 13.92 8.51
N LEU A 25 -15.31 13.64 7.44
CA LEU A 25 -16.35 12.60 7.44
C LEU A 25 -15.77 11.22 7.76
N TRP A 26 -14.63 10.88 7.17
CA TRP A 26 -13.94 9.62 7.44
C TRP A 26 -13.45 9.54 8.89
N THR A 27 -12.86 10.62 9.43
CA THR A 27 -12.44 10.66 10.83
C THR A 27 -13.63 10.48 11.78
N VAL A 28 -14.76 11.13 11.50
CA VAL A 28 -15.99 10.95 12.28
C VAL A 28 -16.44 9.48 12.24
N ALA A 29 -16.50 8.87 11.06
CA ALA A 29 -16.82 7.46 10.92
C ALA A 29 -15.83 6.56 11.68
N TYR A 30 -14.53 6.86 11.61
CA TYR A 30 -13.49 6.11 12.31
C TYR A 30 -13.56 6.26 13.83
N VAL A 31 -13.96 7.43 14.36
CA VAL A 31 -14.16 7.60 15.81
C VAL A 31 -15.32 6.77 16.32
N PHE A 32 -16.37 6.58 15.52
CA PHE A 32 -17.51 5.75 15.91
C PHE A 32 -17.30 4.24 15.69
N LEU A 33 -16.58 3.86 14.63
CA LEU A 33 -16.39 2.45 14.24
C LEU A 33 -15.05 1.87 14.71
N GLY A 34 -14.04 2.71 14.92
CA GLY A 34 -12.68 2.32 15.24
C GLY A 34 -12.53 1.86 16.69
N SER A 35 -11.94 0.69 16.87
CA SER A 35 -11.54 0.18 18.19
C SER A 35 -10.04 -0.10 18.20
N PRO A 36 -9.31 0.31 19.25
CA PRO A 36 -7.86 0.15 19.34
C PRO A 36 -7.42 -1.32 19.52
N SER A 37 -8.32 -2.21 19.91
CA SER A 37 -8.04 -3.63 20.02
C SER A 37 -9.28 -4.47 19.65
N PRO A 38 -9.10 -5.72 19.17
CA PRO A 38 -10.21 -6.65 18.98
C PRO A 38 -10.91 -6.99 20.30
N GLN A 39 -10.25 -6.78 21.45
CA GLN A 39 -10.83 -6.99 22.78
C GLN A 39 -11.74 -5.85 23.24
N SER A 40 -11.49 -4.61 22.78
CA SER A 40 -12.30 -3.42 23.08
C SER A 40 -13.36 -3.12 22.01
N SER A 41 -13.44 -3.94 20.96
CA SER A 41 -14.39 -3.73 19.87
C SER A 41 -15.79 -4.11 20.33
N LYS A 42 -16.73 -3.16 20.25
CA LYS A 42 -18.15 -3.40 20.55
C LYS A 42 -18.91 -4.08 19.41
N MET A 43 -18.33 -4.12 18.21
CA MET A 43 -18.98 -4.64 17.00
C MET A 43 -18.55 -6.06 16.61
N ILE A 44 -17.57 -6.66 17.31
CA ILE A 44 -17.07 -7.99 16.95
C ILE A 44 -17.90 -9.08 17.64
N SER A 45 -18.20 -10.16 16.90
CA SER A 45 -18.86 -11.35 17.46
C SER A 45 -17.89 -12.14 18.35
N ASP A 46 -18.39 -12.76 19.42
CA ASP A 46 -17.58 -13.56 20.34
C ASP A 46 -16.86 -14.73 19.63
N GLN A 47 -17.48 -15.28 18.58
CA GLN A 47 -16.88 -16.33 17.76
C GLN A 47 -15.65 -15.83 16.99
N GLU A 48 -15.77 -14.65 16.36
CA GLU A 48 -14.66 -14.03 15.61
C GLU A 48 -13.55 -13.58 16.55
N ARG A 49 -13.90 -13.06 17.73
CA ARG A 49 -12.95 -12.72 18.79
C ARG A 49 -12.12 -13.92 19.24
N SER A 50 -12.78 -15.05 19.49
CA SER A 50 -12.10 -16.30 19.89
C SER A 50 -11.20 -16.84 18.78
N TYR A 51 -11.66 -16.78 17.52
CA TYR A 51 -10.86 -17.17 16.35
C TYR A 51 -9.59 -16.33 16.23
N ILE A 52 -9.68 -15.01 16.35
CA ILE A 52 -8.54 -14.08 16.25
C ILE A 52 -7.56 -14.34 17.41
N GLN A 53 -8.05 -14.46 18.65
CA GLN A 53 -7.18 -14.71 19.82
C GLN A 53 -6.41 -16.02 19.71
N THR A 54 -7.08 -17.09 19.26
CA THR A 54 -6.47 -18.40 19.05
C THR A 54 -5.47 -18.37 17.89
N SER A 55 -5.82 -17.70 16.78
CA SER A 55 -4.98 -17.64 15.58
C SER A 55 -3.73 -16.77 15.74
N LEU A 56 -3.81 -15.68 16.51
CA LEU A 56 -2.65 -14.82 16.79
C LEU A 56 -1.76 -15.35 17.93
N GLY A 57 -2.16 -16.42 18.63
CA GLY A 57 -1.42 -16.93 19.77
C GLY A 57 -1.35 -15.94 20.95
N GLN A 58 -2.24 -14.94 20.99
CA GLN A 58 -2.31 -13.95 22.06
C GLN A 58 -3.17 -14.47 23.23
N VAL A 59 -2.84 -15.65 23.73
CA VAL A 59 -3.47 -16.23 24.92
C VAL A 59 -2.75 -15.66 26.16
N GLY A 60 -3.15 -14.46 26.59
CA GLY A 60 -2.67 -13.83 27.83
C GLY A 60 -2.34 -12.33 27.71
N GLU A 61 -2.02 -11.71 28.86
CA GLU A 61 -1.53 -10.32 28.90
C GLU A 61 -0.31 -10.14 27.98
N GLN A 62 -0.37 -9.13 27.12
CA GLN A 62 0.76 -8.68 26.30
C GLN A 62 1.91 -8.27 27.23
N LYS A 63 2.86 -9.17 27.48
CA LYS A 63 4.11 -8.81 28.16
C LYS A 63 4.79 -7.72 27.32
N LYS A 64 4.97 -6.53 27.90
CA LYS A 64 5.83 -5.48 27.32
C LYS A 64 7.28 -5.99 27.30
N LEU A 65 7.62 -6.75 26.27
CA LEU A 65 9.00 -7.12 25.98
C LEU A 65 9.73 -5.89 25.46
N GLN A 66 10.96 -5.67 25.92
CA GLN A 66 11.80 -4.62 25.36
C GLN A 66 12.14 -4.99 23.92
N THR A 67 11.81 -4.11 22.98
CA THR A 67 12.11 -4.31 21.56
C THR A 67 13.63 -4.30 21.36
N PRO A 68 14.25 -5.37 20.83
CA PRO A 68 15.69 -5.49 20.73
C PRO A 68 16.22 -4.68 19.53
N TRP A 69 16.30 -3.36 19.68
CA TRP A 69 16.72 -2.43 18.63
C TRP A 69 18.06 -2.79 18.00
N LYS A 70 19.06 -3.16 18.82
CA LYS A 70 20.39 -3.55 18.32
C LYS A 70 20.32 -4.77 17.40
N ALA A 71 19.57 -5.80 17.80
CA ALA A 71 19.44 -7.04 17.03
C ALA A 71 18.75 -6.80 15.67
N ILE A 72 17.75 -5.91 15.64
CA ILE A 72 17.04 -5.52 14.41
C ILE A 72 18.02 -4.85 13.44
N TRP A 73 18.74 -3.82 13.91
CA TRP A 73 19.69 -3.08 13.08
C TRP A 73 20.89 -3.90 12.61
N THR A 74 21.31 -4.91 13.38
CA THR A 74 22.40 -5.83 12.98
C THR A 74 21.94 -6.97 12.06
N SER A 75 20.64 -7.13 11.82
CA SER A 75 20.15 -8.25 11.01
C SER A 75 20.31 -7.98 9.50
N LEU A 76 21.04 -8.86 8.82
CA LEU A 76 21.26 -8.79 7.36
C LEU A 76 19.96 -8.72 6.53
N PRO A 77 18.87 -9.45 6.86
CA PRO A 77 17.61 -9.34 6.14
C PRO A 77 16.99 -7.94 6.26
N PHE A 78 17.12 -7.29 7.42
CA PHE A 78 16.57 -5.96 7.65
C PHE A 78 17.31 -4.88 6.86
N ILE A 79 18.64 -4.91 6.88
CA ILE A 79 19.47 -3.97 6.09
C ILE A 79 19.20 -4.16 4.58
N SER A 80 19.14 -5.41 4.11
CA SER A 80 18.81 -5.72 2.71
C SER A 80 17.44 -5.17 2.31
N LEU A 81 16.44 -5.30 3.19
CA LEU A 81 15.09 -4.76 2.97
C LEU A 81 15.11 -3.23 2.90
N ILE A 82 15.85 -2.55 3.77
CA ILE A 82 15.98 -1.10 3.76
C ILE A 82 16.57 -0.63 2.43
N ILE A 83 17.70 -1.21 2.00
CA ILE A 83 18.36 -0.82 0.75
C ILE A 83 17.43 -1.04 -0.45
N ALA A 84 16.76 -2.20 -0.51
CA ALA A 84 15.79 -2.48 -1.56
C ALA A 84 14.63 -1.47 -1.55
N HIS A 85 14.10 -1.14 -0.37
CA HIS A 85 12.99 -0.21 -0.23
C HIS A 85 13.40 1.23 -0.59
N CYS A 86 14.63 1.65 -0.25
CA CYS A 86 15.19 2.93 -0.65
C CYS A 86 15.33 3.02 -2.17
N GLY A 87 15.87 1.99 -2.82
CA GLY A 87 15.98 1.95 -4.28
C GLY A 87 14.61 1.99 -4.97
N GLN A 88 13.63 1.27 -4.42
CA GLN A 88 12.27 1.25 -4.96
C GLN A 88 11.56 2.59 -4.78
N ASN A 89 11.73 3.25 -3.62
CA ASN A 89 11.22 4.62 -3.40
C ASN A 89 11.89 5.61 -4.35
N TRP A 90 13.21 5.58 -4.46
CA TRP A 90 13.95 6.48 -5.35
C TRP A 90 13.48 6.35 -6.80
N GLY A 91 13.39 5.11 -7.31
CA GLY A 91 12.91 4.84 -8.66
C GLY A 91 11.46 5.30 -8.86
N PHE A 92 10.58 5.04 -7.88
CA PHE A 92 9.19 5.46 -7.93
C PHE A 92 9.05 6.99 -7.95
N TRP A 93 9.76 7.70 -7.07
CA TRP A 93 9.75 9.17 -7.00
C TRP A 93 10.34 9.81 -8.27
N THR A 94 11.43 9.24 -8.79
CA THR A 94 12.06 9.70 -10.03
C THR A 94 11.08 9.54 -11.19
N LEU A 95 10.48 8.36 -11.34
CA LEU A 95 9.48 8.12 -12.38
C LEU A 95 8.30 9.09 -12.23
N MET A 96 7.75 9.25 -11.03
CA MET A 96 6.63 10.16 -10.79
C MET A 96 6.94 11.63 -11.13
N THR A 97 8.19 12.07 -10.92
CA THR A 97 8.62 13.45 -11.17
C THR A 97 8.98 13.69 -12.64
N GLU A 98 9.61 12.71 -13.30
CA GLU A 98 10.04 12.83 -14.69
C GLU A 98 8.93 12.47 -15.69
N MET A 99 7.93 11.68 -15.30
CA MET A 99 6.80 11.30 -16.15
C MET A 99 6.06 12.53 -16.74
N PRO A 100 5.69 13.56 -15.97
CA PRO A 100 5.09 14.78 -16.52
C PRO A 100 5.98 15.48 -17.55
N SER A 101 7.29 15.55 -17.30
CA SER A 101 8.27 16.17 -18.20
C SER A 101 8.43 15.37 -19.49
N TYR A 102 8.54 14.05 -19.39
CA TYR A 102 8.65 13.12 -20.51
C TYR A 102 7.42 13.16 -21.43
N MET A 103 6.22 13.08 -20.85
CA MET A 103 4.97 13.10 -21.61
C MET A 103 4.76 14.43 -22.34
N LYS A 104 5.23 15.55 -21.76
CA LYS A 104 5.19 16.87 -22.40
C LYS A 104 6.24 17.04 -23.51
N GLN A 105 7.50 16.67 -23.27
CA GLN A 105 8.61 16.98 -24.16
C GLN A 105 8.81 15.96 -25.28
N VAL A 106 8.60 14.67 -25.00
CA VAL A 106 8.89 13.57 -25.94
C VAL A 106 7.65 13.13 -26.68
N LEU A 107 6.52 12.99 -25.98
CA LEU A 107 5.29 12.46 -26.54
C LEU A 107 4.39 13.54 -27.18
N GLY A 108 4.63 14.82 -26.85
CA GLY A 108 3.90 15.97 -27.41
C GLY A 108 2.40 16.00 -27.09
N VAL A 109 1.96 15.20 -26.10
CA VAL A 109 0.53 15.04 -25.78
C VAL A 109 0.06 16.17 -24.86
N ASP A 110 -1.09 16.76 -25.19
CA ASP A 110 -1.70 17.85 -24.42
C ASP A 110 -2.00 17.40 -22.98
N ILE A 111 -1.60 18.23 -22.01
CA ILE A 111 -1.60 17.93 -20.56
C ILE A 111 -3.00 17.54 -20.06
N LYS A 112 -4.07 17.99 -20.74
CA LYS A 112 -5.46 17.63 -20.40
C LYS A 112 -5.79 16.15 -20.61
N ALA A 113 -5.27 15.50 -21.66
CA ALA A 113 -5.50 14.06 -21.89
C ALA A 113 -4.58 13.18 -21.02
N ASN A 114 -3.50 13.77 -20.50
CA ASN A 114 -2.47 13.07 -19.74
C ASN A 114 -3.00 12.44 -18.44
N GLY A 115 -3.95 13.12 -17.78
CA GLY A 115 -4.51 12.65 -16.51
C GLY A 115 -5.18 11.28 -16.58
N LEU A 116 -5.77 10.91 -17.73
CA LEU A 116 -6.39 9.59 -17.94
C LEU A 116 -5.33 8.52 -18.22
N MET A 117 -4.34 8.84 -19.05
CA MET A 117 -3.29 7.89 -19.44
C MET A 117 -2.31 7.62 -18.30
N SER A 118 -1.97 8.63 -17.50
CA SER A 118 -1.15 8.46 -16.30
C SER A 118 -1.88 7.73 -15.17
N ALA A 119 -3.21 7.78 -15.09
CA ALA A 119 -3.99 7.07 -14.08
C ALA A 119 -4.21 5.58 -14.41
N LEU A 120 -4.18 5.24 -15.69
CA LEU A 120 -4.38 3.88 -16.21
C LEU A 120 -3.42 2.83 -15.61
N PRO A 121 -2.09 3.07 -15.49
CA PRO A 121 -1.19 2.11 -14.86
C PRO A 121 -1.49 1.93 -13.36
N TYR A 122 -1.86 2.99 -12.63
CA TYR A 122 -2.24 2.88 -11.22
C TYR A 122 -3.56 2.13 -11.03
N LEU A 123 -4.53 2.36 -11.92
CA LEU A 123 -5.79 1.64 -11.93
C LEU A 123 -5.60 0.16 -12.27
N ALA A 124 -4.76 -0.14 -13.26
CA ALA A 124 -4.39 -1.50 -13.62
C ALA A 124 -3.67 -2.19 -12.44
N MET A 125 -2.75 -1.51 -11.77
CA MET A 125 -2.08 -2.02 -10.57
C MET A 125 -3.09 -2.32 -9.45
N TYR A 126 -4.06 -1.43 -9.22
CA TYR A 126 -5.12 -1.65 -8.24
C TYR A 126 -6.00 -2.86 -8.61
N MET A 127 -6.46 -2.95 -9.86
CA MET A 127 -7.26 -4.07 -10.35
C MET A 127 -6.53 -5.40 -10.26
N LEU A 128 -5.22 -5.42 -10.57
CA LEU A 128 -4.39 -6.61 -10.46
C LEU A 128 -4.08 -6.98 -9.00
N SER A 129 -4.11 -6.04 -8.06
CA SER A 129 -3.83 -6.34 -6.64
C SER A 129 -4.82 -7.35 -6.04
N PHE A 130 -6.09 -7.33 -6.47
CA PHE A 130 -7.13 -8.26 -6.00
C PHE A 130 -6.85 -9.73 -6.36
N PRO A 131 -6.67 -10.11 -7.65
CA PRO A 131 -6.38 -11.50 -8.00
C PRO A 131 -5.02 -11.97 -7.46
N PHE A 132 -4.01 -11.10 -7.41
CA PHE A 132 -2.71 -11.45 -6.84
C PHE A 132 -2.78 -11.68 -5.32
N GLY A 133 -3.57 -10.89 -4.59
CA GLY A 133 -3.84 -11.11 -3.17
C GLY A 133 -4.55 -12.45 -2.94
N PHE A 134 -5.60 -12.72 -3.71
CA PHE A 134 -6.35 -13.98 -3.62
C PHE A 134 -5.49 -15.20 -3.97
N LEU A 135 -4.64 -15.07 -4.99
CA LEU A 135 -3.71 -16.12 -5.40
C LEU A 135 -2.63 -16.36 -4.33
N SER A 136 -2.11 -15.32 -3.72
CA SER A 136 -1.13 -15.44 -2.63
C SER A 136 -1.73 -16.17 -1.42
N ASP A 137 -2.93 -15.77 -1.00
CA ASP A 137 -3.65 -16.42 0.10
C ASP A 137 -4.01 -17.87 -0.24
N PHE A 138 -4.36 -18.16 -1.49
CA PHE A 138 -4.64 -19.53 -1.94
C PHE A 138 -3.40 -20.43 -1.91
N ILE A 139 -2.25 -19.94 -2.39
CA ILE A 139 -0.96 -20.65 -2.36
C ILE A 139 -0.54 -20.93 -0.91
N LEU A 140 -0.74 -19.96 -0.02
CA LEU A 140 -0.44 -20.07 1.41
C LEU A 140 -1.35 -21.09 2.12
N LYS A 141 -2.66 -21.05 1.85
CA LYS A 141 -3.64 -22.01 2.41
C LYS A 141 -3.40 -23.44 1.94
N LYS A 142 -2.95 -23.61 0.69
CA LYS A 142 -2.61 -24.93 0.11
C LYS A 142 -1.24 -25.46 0.56
N GLN A 143 -0.45 -24.69 1.33
CA GLN A 143 0.91 -25.03 1.80
C GLN A 143 1.89 -25.40 0.66
N TRP A 144 1.65 -24.91 -0.56
CA TRP A 144 2.52 -25.21 -1.70
C TRP A 144 3.88 -24.54 -1.59
N LEU A 145 3.95 -23.39 -0.91
CA LEU A 145 5.18 -22.65 -0.63
C LEU A 145 5.15 -22.10 0.80
N SER A 146 6.28 -22.17 1.50
CA SER A 146 6.47 -21.49 2.79
C SER A 146 6.29 -19.97 2.62
N ILE A 147 5.76 -19.29 3.65
CA ILE A 147 5.60 -17.82 3.70
C ILE A 147 6.89 -17.11 3.27
N THR A 148 8.04 -17.64 3.67
CA THR A 148 9.35 -17.09 3.34
C THR A 148 9.69 -17.24 1.85
N ALA A 149 9.31 -18.34 1.22
CA ALA A 149 9.53 -18.59 -0.20
C ALA A 149 8.60 -17.74 -1.08
N CYS A 150 7.34 -17.57 -0.67
CA CYS A 150 6.39 -16.70 -1.36
C CYS A 150 6.82 -15.22 -1.32
N ARG A 151 7.30 -14.74 -0.16
CA ARG A 151 7.86 -13.39 -0.01
C ARG A 151 9.13 -13.18 -0.84
N LYS A 152 10.02 -14.17 -0.88
CA LYS A 152 11.21 -14.13 -1.74
C LYS A 152 10.84 -14.08 -3.23
N PHE A 153 9.89 -14.92 -3.65
CA PHE A 153 9.41 -14.96 -5.04
C PHE A 153 8.76 -13.65 -5.48
N SER A 154 7.88 -13.05 -4.66
CA SER A 154 7.29 -11.74 -4.95
C SER A 154 8.34 -10.64 -5.05
N ASN A 155 9.33 -10.60 -4.15
CA ASN A 155 10.42 -9.62 -4.22
C ASN A 155 11.30 -9.82 -5.46
N SER A 156 11.60 -11.07 -5.83
CA SER A 156 12.37 -11.40 -7.03
C SER A 156 11.64 -11.01 -8.32
N ILE A 157 10.32 -11.23 -8.41
CA ILE A 157 9.50 -10.80 -9.54
C ILE A 157 9.46 -9.27 -9.63
N GLY A 158 9.30 -8.57 -8.49
CA GLY A 158 9.30 -7.10 -8.46
C GLY A 158 10.61 -6.50 -8.98
N MET A 159 11.76 -7.10 -8.62
CA MET A 159 13.06 -6.69 -9.14
C MET A 159 13.22 -6.95 -10.64
N LEU A 160 12.70 -8.07 -11.16
CA LEU A 160 12.75 -8.40 -12.58
C LEU A 160 11.92 -7.43 -13.43
N PHE A 161 10.72 -7.07 -12.98
CA PHE A 161 9.85 -6.12 -13.69
C PHE A 161 10.48 -4.71 -13.76
N THR A 162 11.12 -4.29 -12.67
CA THR A 162 11.82 -3.00 -12.62
C THR A 162 13.00 -2.97 -13.60
N LYS A 163 13.71 -4.09 -13.80
CA LYS A 163 14.78 -4.19 -14.79
C LYS A 163 14.29 -4.20 -16.25
N LEU A 164 13.12 -4.79 -16.52
CA LEU A 164 12.55 -4.82 -17.88
C LEU A 164 12.01 -3.45 -18.33
N THR A 165 11.62 -2.60 -17.38
CA THR A 165 11.06 -1.27 -17.67
C THR A 165 12.17 -0.20 -17.81
N ALA A 166 13.40 -0.53 -17.39
CA ALA A 166 14.58 0.34 -17.46
C ALA A 166 15.52 0.02 -18.64
N CYS A 167 15.16 -0.96 -19.47
CA CYS A 167 15.84 -1.31 -20.71
C CYS A 167 14.95 -0.97 -21.90
#